data_AF-D5CT77-F1
#
_entry.id   AF-D5CT77-F1
#
_cell.length_a   1.000
_cell.length_b   1.000
_cell.length_c   1.000
_cell.angle_alpha   90.00
_cell.angle_beta   90.00
_cell.angle_gamma   90.00
#
_symmetry.space_group_name_H-M   'P 1'
#
loop_
_entity.id
_entity.type
_entity.pdbx_description
1 polymer ?
#
loop_
_entity_poly.entity_id
_entity_poly.type
_entity_poly.pdbx_seq_one_letter_code
_entity_poly.pdbx_strand_id
1 'polypeptide(L)'
;MKLAITRTNEPMPSEALELSGVRRVLFECFKGTNPEEDKAWHRFWHRLKALDAGEISFLEFIIPRNGKFHRKFFAMLDVGFDAWEPNRVRKSYKGRAMEKNREQFREDIIILAGFYEQTFDLKGRMRIRAKSIAFANMDDTEFEQLYSAVATVLLREVLKTYKDRAELDAVVDRMMGFI
;
A
#
# COMPACT_ATOMS: atom_id res chain seq x y z
N MET A 1 9.58 -3.23 13.63
CA MET A 1 10.69 -2.79 14.50
C MET A 1 10.72 -1.27 14.48
N LYS A 2 10.85 -0.63 15.64
CA LYS A 2 11.00 0.82 15.76
C LYS A 2 12.42 1.13 16.23
N LEU A 3 13.05 2.10 15.60
CA LEU A 3 14.39 2.55 15.97
C LEU A 3 14.52 4.06 15.82
N ALA A 4 15.45 4.63 16.58
CA ALA A 4 15.86 6.02 16.43
C ALA A 4 17.29 6.06 15.88
N ILE A 5 17.55 6.95 14.94
CA ILE A 5 18.90 7.26 14.46
C ILE A 5 19.16 8.75 14.55
N THR A 6 20.43 9.10 14.67
CA THR A 6 20.89 10.49 14.72
C THR A 6 21.95 10.70 13.65
N ARG A 7 21.93 11.85 12.98
CA ARG A 7 23.01 12.26 12.08
C ARG A 7 24.24 12.62 12.92
N THR A 8 25.33 11.87 12.76
CA THR A 8 26.61 12.17 13.42
C THR A 8 27.27 13.39 12.80
N ASN A 9 28.35 13.89 13.41
CA ASN A 9 29.11 15.03 12.88
C ASN A 9 30.00 14.68 11.67
N GLU A 10 30.13 13.41 11.31
CA GLU A 10 30.97 12.98 10.17
C GLU A 10 30.45 13.58 8.87
N PRO A 11 31.27 14.18 7.98
CA PRO A 11 30.77 14.74 6.73
C PRO A 11 30.19 13.65 5.80
N MET A 12 29.20 14.01 4.98
CA MET A 12 28.73 13.09 3.93
C MET A 12 29.85 12.91 2.89
N PRO A 13 30.07 11.68 2.38
CA PRO A 13 31.03 11.47 1.30
C PRO A 13 30.65 12.30 0.07
N SER A 14 31.62 12.99 -0.52
CA SER A 14 31.43 13.84 -1.71
C SER A 14 31.91 13.19 -3.00
N GLU A 15 32.77 12.18 -2.93
CA GLU A 15 33.34 11.53 -4.10
C GLU A 15 32.38 10.48 -4.70
N ALA A 16 32.20 10.53 -6.02
CA ALA A 16 31.31 9.61 -6.73
C ALA A 16 31.76 8.14 -6.64
N LEU A 17 33.08 7.89 -6.57
CA LEU A 17 33.64 6.55 -6.48
C LEU A 17 33.30 5.88 -5.14
N GLU A 18 33.40 6.63 -4.04
CA GLU A 18 33.05 6.18 -2.68
C GLU A 18 31.55 5.86 -2.56
N LEU A 19 30.71 6.62 -3.24
CA LEU A 19 29.26 6.46 -3.21
C LEU A 19 28.75 5.36 -4.15
N SER A 20 29.55 4.87 -5.09
CA SER A 20 29.11 3.93 -6.13
C SER A 20 28.59 2.60 -5.55
N GLY A 21 29.33 2.00 -4.62
CA GLY A 21 28.94 0.75 -3.96
C GLY A 21 27.69 0.92 -3.08
N VAL A 22 27.63 2.02 -2.33
CA VAL A 22 26.47 2.36 -1.50
C VAL A 22 25.23 2.58 -2.36
N ARG A 23 25.37 3.29 -3.49
CA ARG A 23 24.27 3.54 -4.42
C ARG A 23 23.71 2.24 -4.98
N ARG A 24 24.57 1.29 -5.36
CA ARG A 24 24.17 -0.03 -5.85
C ARG A 24 23.36 -0.80 -4.81
N VAL A 25 23.85 -0.86 -3.57
CA VAL A 25 23.10 -1.51 -2.49
C VAL A 25 21.75 -0.83 -2.29
N LEU A 26 21.73 0.50 -2.12
CA LEU A 26 20.53 1.23 -1.76
C LEU A 26 19.47 1.29 -2.86
N PHE A 27 19.84 1.39 -4.14
CA PHE A 27 18.90 1.70 -5.22
C PHE A 27 18.86 0.66 -6.35
N GLU A 28 19.77 -0.32 -6.36
CA GLU A 28 19.73 -1.43 -7.31
C GLU A 28 19.34 -2.74 -6.63
N CYS A 29 19.93 -3.06 -5.48
CA CYS A 29 19.58 -4.26 -4.70
C CYS A 29 18.26 -4.10 -3.92
N PHE A 30 17.91 -2.87 -3.55
CA PHE A 30 16.63 -2.53 -2.93
C PHE A 30 15.85 -1.57 -3.82
N LYS A 31 14.59 -1.90 -4.09
CA LYS A 31 13.67 -1.10 -4.90
C LYS A 31 12.27 -1.14 -4.32
N GLY A 32 11.46 -0.15 -4.67
CA GLY A 32 10.03 -0.19 -4.37
C GLY A 32 9.34 -1.32 -5.11
N THR A 33 8.26 -1.86 -4.54
CA THR A 33 7.48 -2.94 -5.15
C THR A 33 6.61 -2.46 -6.31
N ASN A 34 6.49 -1.16 -6.51
CA ASN A 34 5.85 -0.52 -7.65
C ASN A 34 6.50 0.87 -7.88
N PRO A 35 6.19 1.58 -8.98
CA PRO A 35 6.81 2.87 -9.28
C PRO A 35 6.57 3.97 -8.24
N GLU A 36 5.45 3.95 -7.52
CA GLU A 36 5.15 4.94 -6.49
C GLU A 36 5.98 4.71 -5.23
N GLU A 37 6.09 3.45 -4.81
CA GLU A 37 6.93 3.00 -3.71
C GLU A 37 8.42 3.22 -4.01
N ASP A 38 8.83 3.04 -5.27
CA ASP A 38 10.21 3.31 -5.67
C ASP A 38 10.53 4.80 -5.55
N LYS A 39 9.60 5.67 -5.96
CA LYS A 39 9.72 7.12 -5.70
C LYS A 39 9.71 7.43 -4.21
N ALA A 40 8.90 6.75 -3.40
CA ALA A 40 8.86 6.93 -1.95
C ALA A 40 10.20 6.56 -1.29
N TRP A 41 10.83 5.47 -1.74
CA TRP A 41 12.15 5.02 -1.32
C TRP A 41 13.24 6.07 -1.62
N HIS A 42 13.24 6.64 -2.83
CA HIS A 42 14.15 7.72 -3.19
C HIS A 42 13.94 8.99 -2.34
N ARG A 43 12.67 9.39 -2.11
CA ARG A 43 12.35 10.54 -1.24
C ARG A 43 12.77 10.32 0.20
N PHE A 44 12.63 9.09 0.71
CA PHE A 44 13.09 8.73 2.05
C PHE A 44 14.59 8.96 2.20
N TRP A 45 15.42 8.40 1.30
CA TRP A 45 16.87 8.60 1.35
C TRP A 45 17.29 10.04 1.09
N HIS A 46 16.57 10.77 0.24
CA HIS A 46 16.80 12.20 0.07
C HIS A 46 16.64 12.95 1.40
N ARG A 47 15.54 12.71 2.13
CA ARG A 47 15.30 13.34 3.44
C ARG A 47 16.32 12.91 4.48
N LEU A 48 16.67 11.62 4.52
CA LEU A 48 17.62 11.12 5.50
C LEU A 48 19.02 11.72 5.33
N LYS A 49 19.45 11.93 4.08
CA LYS A 49 20.74 12.58 3.77
C LYS A 49 20.74 14.09 4.07
N ALA A 50 19.58 14.71 4.12
CA ALA A 50 19.41 16.14 4.37
C ALA A 50 19.33 16.50 5.86
N LEU A 51 19.45 15.51 6.77
CA LEU A 51 19.48 15.78 8.20
C LEU A 51 20.75 16.53 8.59
N ASP A 52 20.58 17.52 9.46
CA ASP A 52 21.69 18.23 10.11
C ASP A 52 22.27 17.41 11.26
N ALA A 53 23.54 17.65 11.59
CA ALA A 53 24.22 16.95 12.67
C ALA A 53 23.49 17.15 14.01
N GLY A 54 23.22 16.05 14.71
CA GLY A 54 22.43 16.03 15.94
C GLY A 54 20.92 15.86 15.75
N GLU A 55 20.40 15.98 14.52
CA GLU A 55 18.99 15.70 14.26
C GLU A 55 18.66 14.20 14.39
N ILE A 56 17.50 13.93 14.99
CA ILE A 56 17.01 12.58 15.25
C ILE A 56 15.90 12.25 14.26
N SER A 57 15.94 11.06 13.69
CA SER A 57 14.86 10.48 12.90
C SER A 57 14.38 9.18 13.52
N PHE A 58 13.06 9.02 13.58
CA PHE A 58 12.42 7.78 14.02
C PHE A 58 11.98 7.00 12.79
N LEU A 59 12.40 5.73 12.74
CA LEU A 59 12.02 4.81 11.69
C LEU A 59 11.21 3.67 12.27
N GLU A 60 10.13 3.35 11.58
CA GLU A 60 9.36 2.15 11.80
C GLU A 60 9.35 1.36 10.50
N PHE A 61 9.79 0.11 10.58
CA PHE A 61 9.71 -0.80 9.44
C PHE A 61 9.09 -2.12 9.86
N ILE A 62 8.34 -2.70 8.92
CA ILE A 62 7.63 -3.95 9.07
C ILE A 62 8.21 -4.91 8.04
N ILE A 63 8.74 -6.04 8.50
CA ILE A 63 9.09 -7.17 7.62
C ILE A 63 7.92 -8.16 7.72
N PRO A 64 7.01 -8.19 6.75
CA PRO A 64 5.87 -9.10 6.80
C PRO A 64 6.37 -10.54 6.64
N ARG A 65 5.91 -11.43 7.52
CA ARG A 65 6.21 -12.87 7.45
C ARG A 65 5.75 -13.49 6.13
N ASN A 66 4.64 -12.99 5.57
CA ASN A 66 4.13 -13.39 4.27
C ASN A 66 3.97 -12.18 3.33
N GLY A 67 5.10 -11.60 2.92
CA GLY A 67 5.12 -10.47 1.99
C GLY A 67 4.52 -10.77 0.61
N LYS A 68 4.45 -12.05 0.20
CA LYS A 68 3.81 -12.45 -1.06
C LYS A 68 2.30 -12.21 -1.01
N PHE A 69 1.63 -12.58 0.08
CA PHE A 69 0.19 -12.37 0.27
C PHE A 69 -0.19 -10.91 0.30
N HIS A 70 0.57 -10.11 1.05
CA HIS A 70 0.39 -8.67 1.07
C HIS A 70 0.47 -8.10 -0.36
N ARG A 71 1.56 -8.36 -1.08
CA ARG A 71 1.73 -7.85 -2.45
C ARG A 71 0.60 -8.31 -3.39
N LYS A 72 0.25 -9.60 -3.38
CA LYS A 72 -0.81 -10.14 -4.24
C LYS A 72 -2.16 -9.47 -3.95
N PHE A 73 -2.51 -9.30 -2.67
CA PHE A 73 -3.76 -8.66 -2.26
C PHE A 73 -3.83 -7.20 -2.70
N PHE A 74 -2.77 -6.43 -2.48
CA PHE A 74 -2.75 -5.01 -2.86
C PHE A 74 -2.72 -4.82 -4.38
N ALA A 75 -2.04 -5.69 -5.13
CA ALA A 75 -2.09 -5.67 -6.59
C ALA A 75 -3.53 -5.89 -7.11
N MET A 76 -4.30 -6.81 -6.52
CA MET A 76 -5.71 -7.02 -6.85
C MET A 76 -6.57 -5.77 -6.56
N LEU A 77 -6.34 -5.11 -5.42
CA LEU A 77 -7.03 -3.86 -5.09
C LEU A 77 -6.67 -2.73 -6.05
N ASP A 78 -5.41 -2.64 -6.49
CA ASP A 78 -4.96 -1.64 -7.47
C ASP A 78 -5.66 -1.84 -8.82
N VAL A 79 -5.79 -3.10 -9.30
CA VAL A 79 -6.58 -3.42 -10.50
C VAL A 79 -8.02 -2.93 -10.37
N GLY A 80 -8.65 -3.19 -9.22
CA GLY A 80 -9.99 -2.71 -8.92
C GLY A 80 -10.08 -1.19 -8.90
N PHE A 81 -9.15 -0.53 -8.20
CA PHE A 81 -9.17 0.92 -8.05
C PHE A 81 -8.98 1.63 -9.39
N ASP A 82 -8.07 1.14 -10.22
CA ASP A 82 -7.77 1.74 -11.53
C ASP A 82 -8.98 1.60 -12.48
N ALA A 83 -9.72 0.50 -12.41
CA ALA A 83 -10.93 0.27 -13.21
C ALA A 83 -12.20 0.96 -12.67
N TRP A 84 -12.25 1.29 -11.38
CA TRP A 84 -13.43 1.87 -10.74
C TRP A 84 -13.61 3.35 -11.10
N GLU A 85 -14.81 3.79 -11.45
CA GLU A 85 -15.12 5.21 -11.51
C GLU A 85 -16.26 5.57 -10.54
N PRO A 86 -16.07 6.53 -9.62
CA PRO A 86 -17.12 6.95 -8.71
C PRO A 86 -18.25 7.61 -9.50
N ASN A 87 -19.49 7.28 -9.17
CA ASN A 87 -20.65 7.98 -9.73
C ASN A 87 -20.75 9.40 -9.12
N ARG A 88 -20.04 10.36 -9.73
CA ARG A 88 -19.90 11.73 -9.21
C ARG A 88 -21.16 12.55 -9.49
N VAL A 89 -22.12 12.52 -8.56
CA VAL A 89 -23.24 13.49 -8.57
C VAL A 89 -22.74 14.92 -8.26
N ARG A 90 -21.70 15.05 -7.43
CA ARG A 90 -21.01 16.31 -7.14
C ARG A 90 -19.54 16.20 -7.50
N LYS A 91 -19.04 17.15 -8.29
CA LYS A 91 -17.62 17.18 -8.75
C LYS A 91 -16.70 17.96 -7.80
N SER A 92 -17.27 18.82 -6.95
CA SER A 92 -16.52 19.61 -5.98
C SER A 92 -17.32 19.83 -4.70
N TYR A 93 -16.60 20.07 -3.60
CA TYR A 93 -17.16 20.50 -2.32
C TYR A 93 -16.27 21.59 -1.73
N LYS A 94 -16.88 22.73 -1.34
CA LYS A 94 -16.17 23.90 -0.81
C LYS A 94 -14.96 24.34 -1.67
N GLY A 95 -15.13 24.35 -3.00
CA GLY A 95 -14.09 24.77 -3.94
C GLY A 95 -12.96 23.77 -4.17
N ARG A 96 -13.00 22.57 -3.58
CA ARG A 96 -12.02 21.50 -3.82
C ARG A 96 -12.61 20.42 -4.72
N ALA A 97 -11.85 19.99 -5.72
CA ALA A 97 -12.21 18.86 -6.55
C ALA A 97 -12.27 17.58 -5.68
N MET A 98 -13.28 16.76 -5.91
CA MET A 98 -13.37 15.45 -5.28
C MET A 98 -12.64 14.43 -6.15
N GLU A 99 -11.60 13.83 -5.60
CA GLU A 99 -10.74 12.85 -6.27
C GLU A 99 -11.02 11.43 -5.76
N LYS A 100 -10.65 10.43 -6.56
CA LYS A 100 -10.64 9.03 -6.12
C LYS A 100 -9.61 8.89 -5.00
N ASN A 101 -9.96 8.16 -3.95
CA ASN A 101 -9.06 7.91 -2.83
C ASN A 101 -8.86 6.40 -2.70
N ARG A 102 -7.61 5.93 -2.86
CA ARG A 102 -7.25 4.50 -2.81
C ARG A 102 -7.60 3.88 -1.47
N GLU A 103 -7.34 4.59 -0.38
CA GLU A 103 -7.58 4.10 0.96
C GLU A 103 -9.07 3.94 1.25
N GLN A 104 -9.89 4.94 0.89
CA GLN A 104 -11.34 4.84 1.02
C GLN A 104 -11.91 3.70 0.18
N PHE A 105 -11.47 3.58 -1.08
CA PHE A 105 -11.91 2.49 -1.96
C PHE A 105 -11.58 1.11 -1.34
N ARG A 106 -10.36 0.96 -0.84
CA ARG A 106 -9.93 -0.26 -0.14
C ARG A 106 -10.81 -0.57 1.06
N GLU A 107 -11.08 0.41 1.92
CA GLU A 107 -11.97 0.23 3.07
C GLU A 107 -13.38 -0.22 2.64
N ASP A 108 -13.96 0.45 1.64
CA ASP A 108 -15.30 0.13 1.13
C ASP A 108 -15.38 -1.31 0.60
N ILE A 109 -14.38 -1.74 -0.18
CA ILE A 109 -14.32 -3.12 -0.71
C ILE A 109 -14.17 -4.14 0.42
N ILE A 110 -13.33 -3.89 1.43
CA ILE A 110 -13.14 -4.79 2.58
C ILE A 110 -14.44 -4.90 3.40
N ILE A 111 -15.15 -3.79 3.60
CA ILE A 111 -16.46 -3.78 4.27
C ILE A 111 -17.48 -4.61 3.47
N LEU A 112 -17.58 -4.38 2.16
CA LEU A 112 -18.48 -5.11 1.28
C LEU A 112 -18.16 -6.61 1.21
N ALA A 113 -16.90 -6.98 1.41
CA ALA A 113 -16.46 -8.37 1.51
C ALA A 113 -16.78 -9.03 2.86
N GLY A 114 -17.39 -8.29 3.81
CA GLY A 114 -17.80 -8.80 5.12
C GLY A 114 -16.74 -8.66 6.22
N PHE A 115 -15.59 -8.05 5.93
CA PHE A 115 -14.49 -7.89 6.89
C PHE A 115 -14.58 -6.54 7.57
N TYR A 116 -15.65 -6.32 8.34
CA TYR A 116 -15.85 -5.09 9.09
C TYR A 116 -16.13 -5.35 10.56
N GLU A 117 -15.98 -4.29 11.35
CA GLU A 117 -16.42 -4.22 12.73
C GLU A 117 -17.46 -3.12 12.89
N GLN A 118 -18.38 -3.33 13.83
CA GLN A 118 -19.35 -2.34 14.23
C GLN A 118 -18.78 -1.57 15.41
N THR A 119 -18.75 -0.25 15.28
CA THR A 119 -18.21 0.68 16.26
C THR A 119 -19.26 1.75 16.52
N PHE A 120 -19.05 2.56 17.56
CA PHE A 120 -19.88 3.73 17.83
C PHE A 120 -19.02 4.99 17.80
N ASP A 121 -19.57 6.08 17.26
CA ASP A 121 -18.94 7.38 17.41
C ASP A 121 -19.21 7.97 18.80
N LEU A 122 -18.56 9.10 19.11
CA LEU A 122 -18.73 9.80 20.40
C LEU A 122 -20.17 10.24 20.68
N LYS A 123 -21.07 10.21 19.69
CA LYS A 123 -22.50 10.54 19.83
C LYS A 123 -23.37 9.28 19.92
N GLY A 124 -22.77 8.10 20.07
CA GLY A 124 -23.47 6.82 20.17
C GLY A 124 -24.06 6.32 18.85
N ARG A 125 -23.68 6.90 17.70
CA ARG A 125 -24.18 6.44 16.39
C ARG A 125 -23.33 5.29 15.89
N MET A 126 -23.99 4.23 15.43
CA MET A 126 -23.31 3.06 14.86
C MET A 126 -22.53 3.45 13.59
N ARG A 127 -21.32 2.93 13.48
CA ARG A 127 -20.42 3.05 12.34
C ARG A 127 -19.86 1.69 12.00
N ILE A 128 -19.72 1.42 10.71
CA ILE A 128 -18.97 0.28 10.21
C ILE A 128 -17.55 0.74 9.86
N ARG A 129 -16.55 -0.07 10.19
CA ARG A 129 -15.15 0.18 9.88
C ARG A 129 -14.54 -1.09 9.32
N ALA A 130 -13.72 -0.96 8.26
CA ALA A 130 -12.97 -2.09 7.72
C ALA A 130 -12.03 -2.66 8.79
N LYS A 131 -12.00 -3.99 8.94
CA LYS A 131 -11.03 -4.66 9.80
C LYS A 131 -9.63 -4.46 9.24
N SER A 132 -8.67 -4.18 10.11
CA SER A 132 -7.25 -4.21 9.73
C SER A 132 -6.83 -5.64 9.41
N ILE A 133 -6.23 -5.85 8.23
CA ILE A 133 -5.80 -7.17 7.79
C ILE A 133 -4.35 -7.43 8.24
N ALA A 134 -4.17 -8.39 9.15
CA ALA A 134 -2.87 -8.74 9.70
C ALA A 134 -2.21 -9.92 8.93
N PHE A 135 -1.75 -9.68 7.71
CA PHE A 135 -1.15 -10.73 6.85
C PHE A 135 0.01 -11.51 7.48
N ALA A 136 0.73 -10.93 8.44
CA ALA A 136 1.87 -11.58 9.09
C ALA A 136 1.48 -12.76 9.98
N ASN A 137 0.21 -12.83 10.41
CA ASN A 137 -0.31 -13.87 11.29
C ASN A 137 -1.28 -14.82 10.58
N MET A 138 -1.46 -14.65 9.26
CA MET A 138 -2.47 -15.36 8.48
C MET A 138 -1.85 -16.55 7.76
N ASP A 139 -2.55 -17.69 7.77
CA ASP A 139 -2.15 -18.86 6.96
C ASP A 139 -2.68 -18.79 5.52
N ASP A 140 -2.28 -19.75 4.68
CA ASP A 140 -2.66 -19.81 3.26
C ASP A 140 -4.18 -19.93 3.06
N THR A 141 -4.89 -20.62 3.96
CA THR A 141 -6.33 -20.85 3.86
C THR A 141 -7.10 -19.60 4.23
N GLU A 142 -6.75 -18.96 5.35
CA GLU A 142 -7.32 -17.69 5.79
C GLU A 142 -7.08 -16.60 4.74
N PHE A 143 -5.89 -16.58 4.13
CA PHE A 143 -5.59 -15.65 3.06
C PHE A 143 -6.47 -15.89 1.83
N GLU A 144 -6.62 -17.14 1.38
CA GLU A 144 -7.46 -17.43 0.21
C GLU A 144 -8.93 -17.07 0.48
N GLN A 145 -9.44 -17.27 1.70
CA GLN A 145 -10.80 -16.84 2.06
C GLN A 145 -10.98 -15.32 1.91
N LEU A 146 -10.06 -14.54 2.49
CA LEU A 146 -10.07 -13.09 2.36
C LEU A 146 -9.95 -12.66 0.89
N TYR A 147 -8.95 -13.18 0.20
CA TYR A 147 -8.65 -12.84 -1.19
C TYR A 147 -9.84 -13.17 -2.09
N SER A 148 -10.47 -14.33 -1.90
CA SER A 148 -11.62 -14.75 -2.67
C SER A 148 -12.86 -13.89 -2.43
N ALA A 149 -13.18 -13.58 -1.17
CA ALA A 149 -14.31 -12.70 -0.85
C ALA A 149 -14.14 -11.29 -1.42
N VAL A 150 -12.92 -10.73 -1.36
CA VAL A 150 -12.61 -9.43 -1.97
C VAL A 150 -12.69 -9.48 -3.49
N ALA A 151 -12.14 -10.53 -4.12
CA ALA A 151 -12.23 -10.72 -5.57
C ALA A 151 -13.68 -10.80 -6.05
N THR A 152 -14.55 -11.51 -5.31
CA THR A 152 -15.99 -11.58 -5.61
C THR A 152 -16.64 -10.20 -5.61
N VAL A 153 -16.34 -9.36 -4.61
CA VAL A 153 -16.88 -7.98 -4.55
C VAL A 153 -16.36 -7.16 -5.73
N LEU A 154 -15.07 -7.23 -6.03
CA LEU A 154 -14.47 -6.49 -7.13
C LEU A 154 -15.10 -6.86 -8.48
N LEU A 155 -15.25 -8.16 -8.77
CA LEU A 155 -15.89 -8.64 -10.00
C LEU A 155 -17.36 -8.19 -10.11
N ARG A 156 -18.09 -8.18 -8.98
CA ARG A 156 -19.51 -7.81 -8.95
C ARG A 156 -19.72 -6.31 -9.10
N GLU A 157 -18.98 -5.51 -8.34
CA GLU A 157 -19.24 -4.07 -8.21
C GLU A 157 -18.46 -3.22 -9.22
N VAL A 158 -17.25 -3.65 -9.59
CA VAL A 158 -16.27 -2.81 -10.29
C VAL A 158 -15.88 -3.40 -11.64
N LEU A 159 -15.34 -4.61 -11.66
CA LEU A 159 -14.72 -5.25 -12.83
C LEU A 159 -15.77 -5.98 -13.69
N LYS A 160 -16.87 -5.30 -14.01
CA LYS A 160 -18.02 -5.89 -14.72
C LYS A 160 -17.71 -6.37 -16.14
N THR A 161 -16.60 -5.92 -16.71
CA THR A 161 -16.12 -6.34 -18.02
C THR A 161 -15.25 -7.60 -17.98
N TYR A 162 -14.83 -8.04 -16.79
CA TYR A 162 -14.05 -9.26 -16.63
C TYR A 162 -14.99 -10.46 -16.73
N LYS A 163 -14.52 -11.52 -17.39
CA LYS A 163 -15.27 -12.75 -17.58
C LYS A 163 -15.45 -13.51 -16.27
N ASP A 164 -14.37 -13.67 -15.51
CA ASP A 164 -14.34 -14.51 -14.32
C ASP A 164 -13.15 -14.18 -13.41
N ARG A 165 -13.05 -14.92 -12.30
CA ARG A 165 -11.96 -14.83 -11.33
C ARG A 165 -10.60 -15.20 -11.94
N ALA A 166 -10.55 -16.14 -12.88
CA ALA A 166 -9.28 -16.55 -13.49
C ALA A 166 -8.67 -15.42 -14.32
N GLU A 167 -9.49 -14.61 -15.00
CA GLU A 167 -9.00 -13.42 -15.70
C GLU A 167 -8.39 -12.39 -14.72
N LEU A 168 -9.05 -12.13 -13.59
CA LEU A 168 -8.51 -11.23 -12.56
C LEU A 168 -7.18 -11.74 -12.01
N ASP A 169 -7.11 -13.02 -11.64
CA ASP A 169 -5.89 -13.62 -11.10
C ASP A 169 -4.73 -13.55 -12.13
N ALA A 170 -5.01 -13.77 -13.41
CA ALA A 170 -4.01 -13.64 -14.47
C ALA A 170 -3.50 -12.18 -14.66
N VAL A 171 -4.34 -11.17 -14.43
CA VAL A 171 -3.90 -9.76 -14.44
C VAL A 171 -3.02 -9.48 -13.22
N VAL A 172 -3.44 -9.91 -12.04
CA VAL A 172 -2.70 -9.74 -10.78
C VAL A 172 -1.34 -10.42 -10.85
N ASP A 173 -1.28 -11.66 -11.32
CA ASP A 173 -0.03 -12.41 -11.43
C ASP A 173 0.94 -11.77 -12.43
N ARG A 174 0.43 -11.18 -13.52
CA ARG A 174 1.26 -10.37 -14.42
C ARG A 174 1.85 -9.15 -13.70
N MET A 175 1.05 -8.39 -12.96
CA MET A 175 1.54 -7.24 -12.18
C MET A 175 2.60 -7.65 -11.15
N MET A 176 2.44 -8.83 -10.56
CA MET A 176 3.40 -9.40 -9.60
C MET A 176 4.73 -9.84 -10.24
N GLY A 177 4.72 -10.22 -11.53
CA GLY A 177 5.89 -10.70 -12.26
C GLY A 177 6.79 -9.61 -12.88
N PHE A 178 6.36 -8.35 -12.88
CA PHE A 178 7.12 -7.21 -13.40
C PHE A 178 8.06 -6.54 -12.37
N ILE A 179 8.29 -7.17 -11.21
CA ILE A 179 9.12 -6.63 -10.11
C ILE A 179 10.47 -7.32 -10.06
#